data_AF-A0A1L9BAU4-F1
#
_entry.id   AF-A0A1L9BAU4-F1
#
_cell.length_a   1.000
_cell.length_b   1.000
_cell.length_c   1.000
_cell.angle_alpha   90.00
_cell.angle_beta   90.00
_cell.angle_gamma   90.00
#
_symmetry.space_group_name_H-M   'P 1'
#
loop_
_entity.id
_entity.type
_entity.pdbx_description
1 polymer ?
#
loop_
_entity_poly.entity_id
_entity_poly.type
_entity_poly.pdbx_seq_one_letter_code
_entity_poly.pdbx_strand_id
1 'polypeptide(L)'
;MVFAFLSFRLQGQTMRVKRLSLGWMSLEEGAAQAGHAFGTGRREAGGRAAPGQCKAQEWWLERASRPAQLLLSVCDSPRGDAGDEPPVEVLDNLFTYTQEGDRRDVHWIRHRRLRLSPLRMASQDEQTVRRSTGSDERAEEETTWNFETRSGHAVRAPAACASGPASPEREVPYFLEARVDPAFLEGGWKQAGLGTKDGGCHLAGGVVTLGANAYKGPGDASLEAVLLQDDTLLLEVRDDVWTGPSDTWLNDDHVEVWLSPQPPLTISSCGKPTAAQKPVQWGIRLSDGRVFPGFGPPKQTLQVESAWAPDRRARLLKVKLPPDFEGITAVYSDSDTGKKQEKMIATSRVKFGRPETLNPLSPTSPDDARCAVKDGQLSLVPAPELQLPPGQAVLPPEP
;
A
#
# COMPACT_ATOMS: atom_id res chain seq x y z
N MET A 1 31.48 24.70 6.40
CA MET A 1 30.66 23.53 6.78
C MET A 1 30.02 23.86 8.11
N VAL A 2 28.69 23.80 8.20
CA VAL A 2 27.94 24.05 9.44
C VAL A 2 27.33 22.73 9.91
N PHE A 3 27.43 22.46 11.21
CA PHE A 3 26.90 21.27 11.84
C PHE A 3 25.72 21.63 12.75
N ALA A 4 24.61 20.91 12.62
CA ALA A 4 23.53 20.92 13.59
C ALA A 4 23.34 19.50 14.13
N PHE A 5 23.03 19.39 15.42
CA PHE A 5 22.90 18.11 16.11
C PHE A 5 21.58 18.03 16.87
N LEU A 6 20.88 16.91 16.71
CA LEU A 6 19.75 16.52 17.55
C LEU A 6 20.13 15.22 18.24
N SER A 7 20.22 15.24 19.57
CA SER A 7 20.58 14.08 20.39
C SER A 7 19.39 13.65 21.23
N PHE A 8 19.14 12.35 21.29
CA PHE A 8 18.07 11.78 22.11
C PHE A 8 18.48 10.39 22.63
N ARG A 9 17.79 9.90 23.65
CA ARG A 9 18.02 8.57 24.21
C ARG A 9 16.81 7.69 23.92
N LEU A 10 17.07 6.49 23.41
CA LEU A 10 16.06 5.46 23.24
C LEU A 10 16.59 4.13 23.78
N GLN A 11 15.82 3.47 24.65
CA GLN A 11 16.22 2.18 25.24
C GLN A 11 17.63 2.19 25.85
N GLY A 12 18.03 3.31 26.47
CA GLY A 12 19.35 3.47 27.08
C GLY A 12 20.50 3.74 26.10
N GLN A 13 20.24 3.73 24.79
CA GLN A 13 21.24 4.08 23.77
C GLN A 13 21.13 5.57 23.40
N THR A 14 22.26 6.26 23.40
CA THR A 14 22.37 7.62 22.86
C THR A 14 22.42 7.53 21.34
N MET A 15 21.48 8.19 20.68
CA MET A 15 21.45 8.34 19.22
C MET A 15 21.52 9.82 18.87
N ARG A 16 22.13 10.12 17.73
CA ARG A 16 22.28 11.48 17.25
C ARG A 16 22.03 11.54 15.75
N VAL A 17 21.21 12.49 15.34
CA VAL A 17 21.10 12.87 13.92
C VAL A 17 21.94 14.13 13.71
N LYS A 18 22.85 14.06 12.74
CA LYS A 18 23.78 15.13 12.38
C LYS A 18 23.45 15.63 10.98
N ARG A 19 23.24 16.94 10.87
CA ARG A 19 23.10 17.62 9.58
C ARG A 19 24.44 18.21 9.14
N LEU A 20 24.84 17.94 7.90
CA LEU A 20 26.01 18.53 7.24
C LEU A 20 25.55 19.47 6.13
N SER A 21 25.80 20.77 6.30
CA SER A 21 25.65 21.74 5.20
C SER A 21 26.98 21.87 4.46
N LEU A 22 26.99 21.41 3.20
CA LEU A 22 28.20 21.25 2.41
C LEU A 22 28.51 22.45 1.50
N GLY A 23 27.55 23.36 1.31
CA GLY A 23 27.69 24.54 0.44
C GLY A 23 26.95 24.34 -0.88
N TRP A 24 27.37 25.06 -1.91
CA TRP A 24 26.79 24.96 -3.26
C TRP A 24 27.51 23.88 -4.08
N MET A 25 26.75 23.09 -4.84
CA MET A 25 27.25 22.13 -5.84
C MET A 25 26.46 22.25 -7.14
N SER A 26 26.98 21.75 -8.26
CA SER A 26 26.20 21.73 -9.50
C SER A 26 25.03 20.74 -9.41
N LEU A 27 23.92 21.02 -10.08
CA LEU A 27 22.77 20.12 -10.16
C LEU A 27 23.14 18.78 -10.80
N GLU A 28 24.03 18.79 -11.79
CA GLU A 28 24.50 17.57 -12.47
C GLU A 28 25.31 16.67 -11.51
N GLU A 29 26.25 17.23 -10.75
CA GLU A 29 26.98 16.46 -9.73
C GLU A 29 26.05 15.94 -8.63
N GLY A 30 25.06 16.75 -8.23
CA GLY A 30 24.09 16.36 -7.22
C GLY A 30 23.22 15.20 -7.68
N ALA A 31 22.75 15.25 -8.92
CA ALA A 31 22.02 14.16 -9.55
C ALA A 31 22.90 12.91 -9.73
N ALA A 32 24.18 13.07 -10.09
CA ALA A 32 25.12 11.95 -10.23
C ALA A 32 25.46 11.27 -8.89
N GLN A 33 25.34 11.99 -7.77
CA GLN A 33 25.60 11.49 -6.42
C GLN A 33 24.31 11.23 -5.63
N ALA A 34 23.16 11.23 -6.31
CA ALA A 34 21.86 10.89 -5.78
C ALA A 34 21.90 9.60 -4.95
N GLY A 35 21.60 9.70 -3.65
CA GLY A 35 21.53 8.55 -2.75
C GLY A 35 22.88 8.14 -2.16
N HIS A 36 23.92 8.93 -2.38
CA HIS A 36 25.24 8.74 -1.84
C HIS A 36 25.72 9.99 -1.09
N ALA A 37 26.67 9.79 -0.18
CA ALA A 37 27.37 10.88 0.46
C ALA A 37 28.10 11.68 -0.62
N PHE A 38 27.92 12.99 -0.61
CA PHE A 38 28.56 13.88 -1.56
C PHE A 38 30.08 13.96 -1.34
N GLY A 39 30.57 13.61 -0.13
CA GLY A 39 32.00 13.57 0.21
C GLY A 39 32.63 14.95 0.46
N THR A 40 33.96 15.04 0.50
CA THR A 40 34.72 16.26 0.87
C THR A 40 35.14 17.13 -0.31
N GLY A 41 34.50 17.00 -1.47
CA GLY A 41 34.82 17.79 -2.67
C GLY A 41 34.85 19.31 -2.39
N ARG A 42 35.64 20.06 -3.16
CA ARG A 42 35.69 21.53 -3.06
C ARG A 42 34.31 22.09 -3.39
N ARG A 43 33.63 22.65 -2.40
CA ARG A 43 32.35 23.34 -2.54
C ARG A 43 32.48 24.77 -2.06
N GLU A 44 31.72 25.65 -2.68
CA GLU A 44 31.66 27.05 -2.25
C GLU A 44 30.86 27.12 -0.95
N ALA A 45 31.58 27.35 0.16
CA ALA A 45 31.01 27.31 1.52
C ALA A 45 30.06 28.49 1.84
N GLY A 46 29.95 29.47 0.94
CA GLY A 46 29.09 30.65 1.08
C GLY A 46 28.90 31.36 -0.26
N GLY A 47 27.91 32.25 -0.33
CA GLY A 47 27.52 32.96 -1.55
C GLY A 47 26.06 32.69 -1.93
N ARG A 48 25.59 33.34 -3.00
CA ARG A 48 24.31 33.01 -3.64
C ARG A 48 24.53 31.88 -4.65
N ALA A 49 23.53 31.02 -4.83
CA ALA A 49 23.58 29.99 -5.86
C ALA A 49 23.83 30.61 -7.24
N ALA A 50 24.82 30.10 -7.97
CA ALA A 50 24.92 30.36 -9.40
C ALA A 50 23.80 29.59 -10.15
N PRO A 51 23.41 30.02 -11.36
CA PRO A 51 22.51 29.24 -12.20
C PRO A 51 23.02 27.81 -12.38
N GLY A 52 22.14 26.83 -12.15
CA GLY A 52 22.51 25.42 -12.24
C GLY A 52 23.19 24.84 -10.99
N GLN A 53 23.25 25.59 -9.88
CA GLN A 53 23.70 25.08 -8.59
C GLN A 53 22.54 24.79 -7.62
N CYS A 54 22.82 23.93 -6.66
CA CYS A 54 21.93 23.56 -5.57
C CYS A 54 22.68 23.61 -4.23
N LYS A 55 21.92 23.69 -3.14
CA LYS A 55 22.46 23.60 -1.79
C LYS A 55 22.60 22.12 -1.42
N ALA A 56 23.84 21.68 -1.21
CA ALA A 56 24.15 20.30 -0.87
C ALA A 56 24.04 20.06 0.64
N GLN A 57 23.23 19.10 1.05
CA GLN A 57 23.03 18.73 2.45
C GLN A 57 22.98 17.22 2.67
N GLU A 58 23.50 16.78 3.81
CA GLU A 58 23.44 15.39 4.24
C GLU A 58 22.92 15.28 5.68
N TRP A 59 22.22 14.18 5.97
CA TRP A 59 21.76 13.82 7.31
C TRP A 59 22.28 12.43 7.67
N TRP A 60 22.95 12.35 8.81
CA TRP A 60 23.62 11.13 9.29
C TRP A 60 23.07 10.70 10.64
N LEU A 61 22.84 9.39 10.80
CA LEU A 61 22.54 8.75 12.08
C LEU A 61 23.84 8.21 12.70
N GLU A 62 24.21 8.77 13.85
CA GLU A 62 25.32 8.31 14.68
C GLU A 62 24.79 7.50 15.87
N ARG A 63 25.39 6.32 16.10
CA ARG A 63 25.06 5.41 17.20
C ARG A 63 26.36 4.94 17.85
N ALA A 64 26.38 4.84 19.18
CA ALA A 64 27.63 4.59 19.93
C ALA A 64 28.40 3.32 19.50
N SER A 65 27.69 2.29 19.04
CA SER A 65 28.27 0.98 18.71
C SER A 65 28.18 0.61 17.21
N ARG A 66 27.86 1.57 16.34
CA ARG A 66 27.69 1.30 14.90
C ARG A 66 28.29 2.41 14.04
N PRO A 67 28.77 2.10 12.82
CA PRO A 67 29.15 3.12 11.86
C PRO A 67 28.03 4.14 11.63
N ALA A 68 28.40 5.38 11.34
CA ALA A 68 27.43 6.40 10.96
C ALA A 68 26.71 5.97 9.67
N GLN A 69 25.39 6.10 9.67
CA GLN A 69 24.56 5.76 8.53
C GLN A 69 24.06 7.04 7.86
N LEU A 70 24.27 7.19 6.57
CA LEU A 70 23.66 8.27 5.81
C LEU A 70 22.15 7.99 5.72
N LEU A 71 21.34 8.91 6.22
CA LEU A 71 19.88 8.83 6.14
C LEU A 71 19.38 9.44 4.83
N LEU A 72 19.92 10.59 4.45
CA LEU A 72 19.46 11.40 3.33
C LEU A 72 20.61 12.27 2.78
N SER A 73 20.66 12.42 1.46
CA SER A 73 21.53 13.34 0.73
C SER A 73 20.66 14.13 -0.27
N VAL A 74 20.65 15.45 -0.21
CA VAL A 74 19.84 16.29 -1.12
C VAL A 74 20.66 17.41 -1.75
N CYS A 75 20.27 17.74 -2.98
CA CYS A 75 20.78 18.83 -3.78
C CYS A 75 19.58 19.69 -4.19
N ASP A 76 19.17 20.57 -3.29
CA ASP A 76 17.95 21.36 -3.50
C ASP A 76 18.27 22.62 -4.30
N SER A 77 17.69 22.72 -5.49
CA SER A 77 17.73 23.94 -6.29
C SER A 77 16.95 25.01 -5.54
N PRO A 78 17.47 26.24 -5.39
CA PRO A 78 16.66 27.36 -4.95
C PRO A 78 15.66 27.68 -6.09
N ARG A 79 14.45 27.11 -6.05
CA ARG A 79 13.36 27.47 -6.96
C ARG A 79 12.30 28.22 -6.17
N GLY A 80 12.10 29.50 -6.52
CA GLY A 80 11.16 30.40 -5.87
C GLY A 80 11.81 31.30 -4.83
N ASP A 81 11.22 32.47 -4.58
CA ASP A 81 11.67 33.45 -3.58
C ASP A 81 11.58 32.93 -2.11
N ALA A 82 11.13 31.69 -1.91
CA ALA A 82 11.13 31.00 -0.63
C ALA A 82 12.42 30.18 -0.48
N GLY A 83 13.41 30.77 0.19
CA GLY A 83 14.64 30.10 0.61
C GLY A 83 14.46 29.12 1.77
N ASP A 84 13.33 28.40 1.81
CA ASP A 84 13.01 27.52 2.93
C ASP A 84 13.77 26.19 2.77
N GLU A 85 14.56 25.85 3.80
CA GLU A 85 15.27 24.58 3.86
C GLU A 85 14.26 23.42 3.80
N PRO A 86 14.59 22.28 3.16
CA PRO A 86 13.71 21.12 3.15
C PRO A 86 13.29 20.79 4.60
N PRO A 87 11.99 20.59 4.88
CA PRO A 87 11.55 20.28 6.23
C PRO A 87 12.04 18.88 6.61
N VAL A 88 13.18 18.82 7.32
CA VAL A 88 13.63 17.63 8.02
C VAL A 88 13.32 17.80 9.50
N GLU A 89 12.51 16.89 10.02
CA GLU A 89 12.12 16.85 11.42
C GLU A 89 12.64 15.56 12.06
N VAL A 90 13.14 15.65 13.29
CA VAL A 90 13.57 14.49 14.08
C VAL A 90 12.91 14.55 15.45
N LEU A 91 11.97 13.64 15.69
CA LEU A 91 11.21 13.53 16.93
C LEU A 91 11.12 12.06 17.35
N ASP A 92 11.33 11.74 18.63
CA ASP A 92 10.97 10.46 19.24
C ASP A 92 11.27 9.22 18.38
N ASN A 93 12.53 9.04 17.98
CA ASN A 93 12.99 7.91 17.15
C ASN A 93 12.45 7.90 15.71
N LEU A 94 11.94 9.02 15.21
CA LEU A 94 11.40 9.21 13.88
C LEU A 94 12.18 10.33 13.17
N PHE A 95 12.59 10.07 11.93
CA PHE A 95 13.15 11.05 11.01
C PHE A 95 12.16 11.24 9.87
N THR A 96 11.64 12.46 9.73
CA THR A 96 10.69 12.82 8.67
C THR A 96 11.38 13.72 7.68
N TYR A 97 11.30 13.38 6.40
CA TYR A 97 11.72 14.21 5.28
C TYR A 97 10.51 14.57 4.44
N THR A 98 10.27 15.87 4.28
CA THR A 98 9.27 16.40 3.36
C THR A 98 9.95 16.93 2.11
N GLN A 99 9.43 16.52 0.96
CA GLN A 99 9.87 17.00 -0.34
C GLN A 99 8.65 17.55 -1.07
N GLU A 100 8.78 18.72 -1.69
CA GLU A 100 7.72 19.34 -2.47
C GLU A 100 8.26 19.80 -3.81
N GLY A 101 7.38 19.91 -4.80
CA GLY A 101 7.77 20.42 -6.10
C GLY A 101 6.59 20.83 -6.97
N ASP A 102 6.88 21.75 -7.88
CA ASP A 102 5.96 22.24 -8.89
C ASP A 102 6.51 21.97 -10.29
N ARG A 103 5.65 21.45 -11.16
CA ARG A 103 5.92 21.27 -12.59
C ARG A 103 4.71 21.72 -13.40
N ARG A 104 4.79 22.93 -13.97
CA ARG A 104 3.72 23.58 -14.76
C ARG A 104 2.38 23.61 -14.04
N ASP A 105 1.58 22.58 -14.25
CA ASP A 105 0.23 22.38 -13.78
C ASP A 105 0.12 21.31 -12.68
N VAL A 106 1.24 20.74 -12.25
CA VAL A 106 1.32 19.70 -11.22
C VAL A 106 2.05 20.24 -10.01
N HIS A 107 1.39 20.19 -8.85
CA HIS A 107 2.01 20.37 -7.54
C HIS A 107 2.07 19.01 -6.84
N TRP A 108 3.17 18.70 -6.16
CA TRP A 108 3.27 17.48 -5.38
C TRP A 108 3.99 17.71 -4.05
N ILE A 109 3.60 16.95 -3.05
CA ILE A 109 4.18 16.92 -1.71
C ILE A 109 4.38 15.45 -1.36
N ARG A 110 5.53 15.13 -0.78
CA ARG A 110 5.88 13.78 -0.35
C ARG A 110 6.47 13.82 1.04
N HIS A 111 5.98 12.94 1.91
CA HIS A 111 6.52 12.71 3.24
C HIS A 111 7.10 11.31 3.34
N ARG A 112 8.36 11.19 3.75
CA ARG A 112 9.02 9.91 4.03
C ARG A 112 9.48 9.87 5.48
N ARG A 113 9.11 8.82 6.20
CA ARG A 113 9.41 8.68 7.63
C ARG A 113 10.23 7.42 7.88
N LEU A 114 11.35 7.59 8.56
CA LEU A 114 12.22 6.51 9.02
C LEU A 114 12.14 6.36 10.54
N ARG A 115 11.99 5.14 11.02
CA ARG A 115 12.32 4.82 12.41
C ARG A 115 13.83 4.67 12.53
N LEU A 116 14.44 5.26 13.55
CA LEU A 116 15.90 5.32 13.71
C LEU A 116 16.48 4.11 14.49
N SER A 117 15.64 3.42 15.26
CA SER A 117 15.99 2.20 16.00
C SER A 117 14.76 1.30 16.24
N PRO A 118 14.75 0.06 15.69
CA PRO A 118 15.63 -0.37 14.61
C PRO A 118 15.49 0.56 13.39
N LEU A 119 16.58 0.75 12.63
CA LEU A 119 16.54 1.58 11.43
C LEU A 119 15.66 0.94 10.34
N ARG A 120 14.53 1.56 10.01
CA ARG A 120 13.59 1.04 9.00
C ARG A 120 12.70 2.14 8.43
N MET A 121 12.15 1.90 7.24
CA MET A 121 11.06 2.72 6.73
C MET A 121 9.83 2.53 7.63
N ALA A 122 9.20 3.64 8.03
CA ALA A 122 8.00 3.63 8.86
C ALA A 122 6.76 3.95 8.01
N SER A 123 6.80 5.03 7.23
CA SER A 123 5.71 5.40 6.34
C SER A 123 6.19 6.22 5.15
N GLN A 124 5.41 6.18 4.07
CA GLN A 124 5.49 7.09 2.95
C GLN A 124 4.10 7.65 2.66
N ASP A 125 4.05 8.93 2.32
CA ASP A 125 2.86 9.62 1.86
C ASP A 125 3.26 10.50 0.67
N GLU A 126 2.41 10.54 -0.35
CA GLU A 126 2.59 11.38 -1.53
C GLU A 126 1.24 11.89 -1.99
N GLN A 127 1.16 13.22 -2.11
CA GLN A 127 0.02 13.93 -2.64
C GLN A 127 0.46 14.62 -3.94
N THR A 128 -0.32 14.43 -5.00
CA THR A 128 -0.17 15.11 -6.29
C THR A 128 -1.47 15.81 -6.63
N VAL A 129 -1.40 17.10 -6.93
CA VAL A 129 -2.51 17.93 -7.39
C VAL A 129 -2.20 18.42 -8.79
N ARG A 130 -2.98 17.99 -9.78
CA ARG A 130 -2.90 18.46 -11.17
C ARG A 130 -4.02 19.45 -11.48
N ARG A 131 -3.68 20.58 -12.09
CA ARG A 131 -4.62 21.61 -12.56
C ARG A 131 -4.80 21.45 -14.07
N SER A 132 -5.99 21.05 -14.51
CA SER A 132 -6.23 20.97 -15.96
C SER A 132 -6.30 22.39 -16.57
N THR A 133 -5.51 22.65 -17.61
CA THR A 133 -5.55 23.93 -18.33
C THR A 133 -6.91 24.15 -18.97
N GLY A 134 -7.66 25.15 -18.51
CA GLY A 134 -8.97 25.51 -19.08
C GLY A 134 -10.19 24.94 -18.35
N SER A 135 -10.02 24.26 -17.23
CA SER A 135 -11.11 23.84 -16.34
C SER A 135 -10.75 24.09 -14.88
N ASP A 136 -11.73 24.40 -14.04
CA ASP A 136 -11.56 24.48 -12.58
C ASP A 136 -11.35 23.08 -11.93
N GLU A 137 -11.35 22.01 -12.73
CA GLU A 137 -11.13 20.65 -12.25
C GLU A 137 -9.68 20.45 -11.78
N ARG A 138 -9.56 19.98 -10.54
CA ARG A 138 -8.32 19.53 -9.92
C ARG A 138 -8.36 18.01 -9.81
N ALA A 139 -7.39 17.35 -10.43
CA ALA A 139 -7.15 15.94 -10.18
C ALA A 139 -6.26 15.85 -8.94
N GLU A 140 -6.77 15.19 -7.91
CA GLU A 140 -6.05 14.92 -6.66
C GLU A 140 -5.73 13.44 -6.60
N GLU A 141 -4.46 13.14 -6.42
CA GLU A 141 -3.91 11.81 -6.23
C GLU A 141 -3.21 11.78 -4.88
N GLU A 142 -3.58 10.86 -4.01
CA GLU A 142 -2.88 10.63 -2.75
C GLU A 142 -2.49 9.16 -2.65
N THR A 143 -1.31 8.88 -2.12
CA THR A 143 -0.90 7.53 -1.72
C THR A 143 -0.33 7.58 -0.34
N THR A 144 -0.92 6.81 0.56
CA THR A 144 -0.37 6.62 1.90
C THR A 144 0.03 5.16 2.05
N TRP A 145 1.17 4.91 2.69
CA TRP A 145 1.63 3.58 3.00
C TRP A 145 2.40 3.55 4.32
N ASN A 146 2.00 2.66 5.22
CA ASN A 146 2.67 2.40 6.48
C ASN A 146 3.36 1.03 6.39
N PHE A 147 4.68 1.05 6.47
CA PHE A 147 5.53 -0.15 6.36
C PHE A 147 5.52 -1.00 7.64
N GLU A 148 5.08 -0.45 8.77
CA GLU A 148 4.99 -1.18 10.03
C GLU A 148 3.70 -2.00 10.11
N THR A 149 2.59 -1.44 9.63
CA THR A 149 1.28 -2.11 9.60
C THR A 149 0.96 -2.78 8.26
N ARG A 150 1.77 -2.51 7.22
CA ARG A 150 1.56 -2.94 5.82
C ARG A 150 0.18 -2.61 5.31
N SER A 151 -0.24 -1.39 5.63
CA SER A 151 -1.53 -0.87 5.25
C SER A 151 -1.39 0.57 4.79
N GLY A 152 -2.37 1.00 4.01
CA GLY A 152 -2.42 2.33 3.43
C GLY A 152 -3.57 2.40 2.45
N HIS A 153 -3.73 3.55 1.82
CA HIS A 153 -4.76 3.76 0.83
C HIS A 153 -4.25 4.59 -0.33
N ALA A 154 -5.05 4.61 -1.38
CA ALA A 154 -4.87 5.50 -2.50
C ALA A 154 -6.14 6.34 -2.70
N VAL A 155 -5.99 7.65 -2.88
CA VAL A 155 -7.08 8.56 -3.26
C VAL A 155 -7.04 8.78 -4.76
N ARG A 156 -8.07 8.33 -5.50
CA ARG A 156 -8.03 8.08 -6.96
C ARG A 156 -9.24 8.56 -7.76
N ALA A 157 -9.84 9.67 -7.37
CA ALA A 157 -10.78 10.39 -8.23
C ALA A 157 -10.74 11.90 -7.91
N PRO A 158 -10.94 12.78 -8.91
CA PRO A 158 -11.20 14.19 -8.67
C PRO A 158 -12.33 14.36 -7.65
N ALA A 159 -12.22 15.34 -6.76
CA ALA A 159 -13.30 15.66 -5.82
C ALA A 159 -14.63 15.96 -6.54
N ALA A 160 -14.58 16.43 -7.79
CA ALA A 160 -15.75 16.67 -8.63
C ALA A 160 -16.52 15.40 -9.00
N CYS A 161 -15.89 14.22 -9.00
CA CYS A 161 -16.58 12.94 -9.26
C CYS A 161 -17.46 12.49 -8.08
N ALA A 162 -17.45 13.20 -6.95
CA ALA A 162 -17.90 12.71 -5.65
C ALA A 162 -19.42 12.65 -5.43
N SER A 163 -20.30 13.03 -6.38
CA SER A 163 -21.75 13.03 -6.12
C SER A 163 -22.54 12.02 -6.97
N GLY A 164 -23.36 11.21 -6.30
CA GLY A 164 -24.34 10.29 -6.90
C GLY A 164 -24.03 8.79 -6.76
N PRO A 165 -25.01 7.89 -6.99
CA PRO A 165 -24.85 6.45 -6.88
C PRO A 165 -23.77 5.87 -7.84
N ALA A 166 -23.40 6.61 -8.88
CA ALA A 166 -22.34 6.27 -9.82
C ALA A 166 -20.94 6.83 -9.45
N SER A 167 -20.83 7.63 -8.38
CA SER A 167 -19.57 8.25 -7.91
C SER A 167 -18.57 7.18 -7.46
N PRO A 168 -17.35 7.07 -8.02
CA PRO A 168 -16.39 6.07 -7.57
C PRO A 168 -16.04 6.26 -6.10
N GLU A 169 -15.67 5.18 -5.42
CA GLU A 169 -15.03 5.31 -4.12
C GLU A 169 -13.71 6.06 -4.31
N ARG A 170 -13.52 7.12 -3.53
CA ARG A 170 -12.39 8.03 -3.72
C ARG A 170 -11.14 7.47 -3.07
N GLU A 171 -11.27 6.88 -1.89
CA GLU A 171 -10.18 6.32 -1.09
C GLU A 171 -10.32 4.80 -1.06
N VAL A 172 -9.33 4.09 -1.60
CA VAL A 172 -9.36 2.62 -1.67
C VAL A 172 -8.12 2.07 -0.96
N PRO A 173 -8.27 1.12 -0.01
CA PRO A 173 -7.11 0.57 0.68
C PRO A 173 -6.28 -0.27 -0.28
N TYR A 174 -4.97 -0.29 -0.06
CA TYR A 174 -4.07 -1.17 -0.80
C TYR A 174 -4.30 -2.64 -0.44
N PHE A 175 -4.22 -3.51 -1.44
CA PHE A 175 -4.16 -4.96 -1.27
C PHE A 175 -2.70 -5.37 -1.07
N LEU A 176 -2.37 -5.94 0.08
CA LEU A 176 -1.01 -6.37 0.39
C LEU A 176 -0.64 -7.60 -0.45
N GLU A 177 0.49 -7.52 -1.14
CA GLU A 177 1.17 -8.69 -1.69
C GLU A 177 2.28 -9.13 -0.72
N ALA A 178 2.23 -10.39 -0.27
CA ALA A 178 3.12 -10.91 0.76
C ALA A 178 3.86 -12.18 0.35
N ARG A 179 5.03 -12.39 0.95
CA ARG A 179 5.76 -13.66 0.89
C ARG A 179 5.52 -14.47 2.16
N VAL A 180 5.33 -15.78 1.97
CA VAL A 180 5.22 -16.78 3.04
C VAL A 180 6.24 -17.89 2.83
N ASP A 181 6.44 -18.72 3.84
CA ASP A 181 7.22 -19.94 3.72
C ASP A 181 6.57 -20.94 2.72
N PRO A 182 7.34 -21.61 1.85
CA PRO A 182 6.78 -22.59 0.92
C PRO A 182 5.94 -23.69 1.58
N ALA A 183 6.33 -24.17 2.77
CA ALA A 183 5.57 -25.19 3.49
C ALA A 183 4.15 -24.71 3.88
N PHE A 184 3.98 -23.38 4.05
CA PHE A 184 2.68 -22.80 4.27
C PHE A 184 1.76 -22.97 3.04
N LEU A 185 2.27 -22.72 1.83
CA LEU A 185 1.52 -22.84 0.58
C LEU A 185 1.16 -24.30 0.23
N GLU A 186 2.06 -25.23 0.55
CA GLU A 186 1.88 -26.66 0.28
C GLU A 186 0.84 -27.32 1.19
N GLY A 187 0.59 -26.77 2.38
CA GLY A 187 -0.46 -27.29 3.25
C GLY A 187 -0.68 -26.56 4.57
N GLY A 188 0.29 -25.76 5.05
CA GLY A 188 0.16 -25.03 6.32
C GLY A 188 -1.02 -24.06 6.36
N TRP A 189 -1.42 -23.49 5.22
CA TRP A 189 -2.59 -22.60 5.12
C TRP A 189 -3.91 -23.25 5.57
N LYS A 190 -4.02 -24.58 5.53
CA LYS A 190 -5.22 -25.31 6.00
C LYS A 190 -5.31 -25.38 7.53
N GLN A 191 -4.23 -25.04 8.23
CA GLN A 191 -4.08 -25.21 9.67
C GLN A 191 -3.94 -23.88 10.42
N ALA A 192 -3.78 -22.77 9.71
CA ALA A 192 -3.67 -21.44 10.28
C ALA A 192 -4.75 -20.53 9.72
N GLY A 193 -5.30 -19.67 10.57
CA GLY A 193 -6.13 -18.57 10.11
C GLY A 193 -5.29 -17.48 9.46
N LEU A 194 -5.90 -16.64 8.63
CA LEU A 194 -5.27 -15.39 8.17
C LEU A 194 -5.13 -14.36 9.31
N GLY A 195 -5.86 -14.58 10.41
CA GLY A 195 -5.78 -13.81 11.64
C GLY A 195 -6.87 -12.75 11.75
N THR A 196 -6.90 -12.07 12.89
CA THR A 196 -7.74 -10.88 13.09
C THR A 196 -6.93 -9.60 12.81
N LYS A 197 -7.62 -8.47 12.62
CA LYS A 197 -7.10 -7.13 12.23
C LYS A 197 -5.72 -6.69 12.76
N ASP A 198 -5.23 -7.25 13.86
CA ASP A 198 -3.94 -6.92 14.49
C ASP A 198 -2.73 -7.59 13.83
N GLY A 199 -2.93 -8.56 12.91
CA GLY A 199 -1.86 -9.36 12.29
C GLY A 199 -1.09 -8.65 11.17
N GLY A 200 -1.66 -7.62 10.53
CA GLY A 200 -1.00 -6.79 9.50
C GLY A 200 -0.60 -7.51 8.21
N CYS A 201 -0.99 -8.78 8.02
CA CYS A 201 -0.66 -9.60 6.85
C CYS A 201 -1.83 -9.87 5.92
N HIS A 202 -2.99 -9.30 6.21
CA HIS A 202 -4.21 -9.46 5.42
C HIS A 202 -4.93 -8.12 5.35
N LEU A 203 -5.82 -8.02 4.38
CA LEU A 203 -6.80 -6.97 4.23
C LEU A 203 -8.16 -7.52 4.65
N ALA A 204 -8.75 -6.89 5.67
CA ALA A 204 -10.08 -7.21 6.13
C ALA A 204 -11.15 -6.63 5.20
N GLY A 205 -12.23 -7.39 5.00
CA GLY A 205 -13.47 -6.92 4.41
C GLY A 205 -14.14 -5.91 5.34
N GLY A 206 -13.79 -4.63 5.17
CA GLY A 206 -14.30 -3.54 6.01
C GLY A 206 -15.56 -2.86 5.46
N VAL A 207 -15.95 -3.18 4.22
CA VAL A 207 -16.99 -2.44 3.50
C VAL A 207 -18.23 -3.29 3.32
N VAL A 208 -19.36 -2.86 3.86
CA VAL A 208 -20.66 -3.49 3.57
C VAL A 208 -21.26 -2.86 2.32
N THR A 209 -21.32 -3.62 1.22
CA THR A 209 -21.82 -3.16 -0.09
C THR A 209 -23.31 -3.47 -0.30
N LEU A 210 -23.85 -4.44 0.45
CA LEU A 210 -25.26 -4.80 0.48
C LEU A 210 -25.66 -5.18 1.91
N GLY A 211 -26.88 -4.86 2.33
CA GLY A 211 -27.42 -5.38 3.59
C GLY A 211 -26.92 -4.70 4.88
N ALA A 212 -26.51 -3.43 4.83
CA ALA A 212 -25.93 -2.71 5.98
C ALA A 212 -26.79 -2.76 7.27
N ASN A 213 -28.12 -2.77 7.15
CA ASN A 213 -29.03 -2.87 8.31
C ASN A 213 -29.13 -4.30 8.87
N ALA A 214 -28.80 -5.31 8.08
CA ALA A 214 -28.82 -6.71 8.48
C ALA A 214 -27.49 -7.17 9.07
N TYR A 215 -26.38 -6.49 8.74
CA TYR A 215 -25.05 -6.80 9.25
C TYR A 215 -24.88 -6.44 10.72
N LYS A 216 -24.63 -7.45 11.55
CA LYS A 216 -24.46 -7.28 13.01
C LYS A 216 -23.00 -7.17 13.47
N GLY A 217 -22.07 -7.13 12.52
CA GLY A 217 -20.63 -7.04 12.78
C GLY A 217 -19.87 -8.34 12.51
N PRO A 218 -18.57 -8.41 12.82
CA PRO A 218 -17.69 -9.52 12.41
C PRO A 218 -18.03 -10.91 12.96
N GLY A 219 -18.94 -10.99 13.95
CA GLY A 219 -19.44 -12.26 14.47
C GLY A 219 -20.62 -12.86 13.67
N ASP A 220 -21.24 -12.04 12.82
CA ASP A 220 -22.27 -12.42 11.83
C ASP A 220 -21.55 -12.99 10.61
N ALA A 221 -20.81 -12.13 9.90
CA ALA A 221 -19.96 -12.53 8.78
C ALA A 221 -18.65 -11.74 8.76
N SER A 222 -17.56 -12.36 8.29
CA SER A 222 -16.29 -11.66 8.07
C SER A 222 -15.53 -12.22 6.88
N LEU A 223 -14.73 -11.36 6.26
CA LEU A 223 -13.83 -11.71 5.16
C LEU A 223 -12.43 -11.19 5.51
N GLU A 224 -11.43 -12.04 5.39
CA GLU A 224 -10.01 -11.68 5.44
C GLU A 224 -9.34 -12.16 4.16
N ALA A 225 -8.46 -11.35 3.58
CA ALA A 225 -7.83 -11.66 2.31
C ALA A 225 -6.35 -11.28 2.28
N VAL A 226 -5.50 -12.13 1.69
CA VAL A 226 -4.10 -11.80 1.43
C VAL A 226 -3.70 -12.30 0.05
N LEU A 227 -3.01 -11.44 -0.71
CA LEU A 227 -2.39 -11.84 -1.95
C LEU A 227 -0.97 -12.31 -1.63
N LEU A 228 -0.64 -13.50 -2.07
CA LEU A 228 0.69 -14.07 -1.95
C LEU A 228 1.39 -14.02 -3.31
N GLN A 229 2.72 -14.12 -3.28
CA GLN A 229 3.54 -14.30 -4.48
C GLN A 229 2.97 -15.38 -5.41
N ASP A 230 3.30 -15.29 -6.70
CA ASP A 230 2.79 -16.20 -7.73
C ASP A 230 1.26 -16.17 -7.82
N ASP A 231 0.65 -14.98 -7.81
CA ASP A 231 -0.79 -14.74 -8.04
C ASP A 231 -1.71 -15.63 -7.20
N THR A 232 -1.34 -15.93 -5.95
CA THR A 232 -2.10 -16.83 -5.08
C THR A 232 -2.85 -16.02 -4.05
N LEU A 233 -4.17 -15.97 -4.17
CA LEU A 233 -5.05 -15.32 -3.20
C LEU A 233 -5.49 -16.32 -2.13
N LEU A 234 -5.22 -15.99 -0.87
CA LEU A 234 -5.83 -16.68 0.26
C LEU A 234 -6.99 -15.86 0.84
N LEU A 235 -8.05 -16.56 1.18
CA LEU A 235 -9.25 -15.97 1.79
C LEU A 235 -9.65 -16.79 3.02
N GLU A 236 -10.03 -16.10 4.08
CA GLU A 236 -10.73 -16.68 5.22
C GLU A 236 -12.11 -16.01 5.32
N VAL A 237 -13.15 -16.83 5.27
CA VAL A 237 -14.54 -16.39 5.44
C VAL A 237 -15.10 -16.99 6.70
N ARG A 238 -15.71 -16.19 7.56
CA ARG A 238 -16.49 -16.66 8.70
C ARG A 238 -17.95 -16.30 8.48
N ASP A 239 -18.81 -17.20 8.88
CA ASP A 239 -20.26 -17.05 8.83
C ASP A 239 -20.89 -17.83 9.99
N ASP A 240 -21.98 -17.30 10.55
CA ASP A 240 -22.81 -18.00 11.53
C ASP A 240 -23.76 -19.02 10.89
N VAL A 241 -24.12 -18.85 9.62
CA VAL A 241 -24.96 -19.79 8.86
C VAL A 241 -24.37 -20.08 7.49
N TRP A 242 -24.10 -21.37 7.21
CA TRP A 242 -23.61 -21.79 5.90
C TRP A 242 -24.72 -22.32 4.99
N THR A 243 -24.82 -21.79 3.78
CA THR A 243 -25.83 -22.15 2.78
C THR A 243 -25.26 -22.62 1.44
N GLY A 244 -26.11 -23.33 0.69
CA GLY A 244 -25.80 -23.95 -0.60
C GLY A 244 -25.42 -25.44 -0.52
N PRO A 245 -25.30 -26.12 -1.68
CA PRO A 245 -25.53 -25.60 -3.02
C PRO A 245 -27.02 -25.46 -3.38
N SER A 246 -27.38 -24.41 -4.11
CA SER A 246 -28.70 -24.22 -4.73
C SER A 246 -28.60 -24.13 -6.27
N ASP A 247 -29.74 -23.91 -6.94
CA ASP A 247 -29.84 -23.79 -8.40
C ASP A 247 -29.15 -22.53 -8.94
N THR A 248 -29.06 -21.47 -8.14
CA THR A 248 -28.43 -20.19 -8.52
C THR A 248 -27.33 -19.88 -7.52
N TRP A 249 -26.06 -19.83 -7.96
CA TRP A 249 -24.94 -19.57 -7.05
C TRP A 249 -25.04 -18.24 -6.28
N LEU A 250 -25.75 -17.24 -6.83
CA LEU A 250 -26.02 -15.97 -6.15
C LEU A 250 -26.89 -16.14 -4.89
N ASN A 251 -27.58 -17.27 -4.73
CA ASN A 251 -28.38 -17.57 -3.55
C ASN A 251 -27.60 -18.41 -2.52
N ASP A 252 -26.37 -18.81 -2.83
CA ASP A 252 -25.51 -19.57 -1.92
C ASP A 252 -24.50 -18.63 -1.26
N ASP A 253 -23.87 -19.05 -0.16
CA ASP A 253 -22.69 -18.33 0.32
C ASP A 253 -21.55 -18.49 -0.67
N HIS A 254 -20.97 -17.35 -1.05
CA HIS A 254 -19.93 -17.32 -2.06
C HIS A 254 -18.99 -16.14 -1.87
N VAL A 255 -17.80 -16.29 -2.42
CA VAL A 255 -16.88 -15.17 -2.61
C VAL A 255 -16.92 -14.74 -4.07
N GLU A 256 -16.98 -13.45 -4.31
CA GLU A 256 -16.67 -12.85 -5.60
C GLU A 256 -15.23 -12.35 -5.62
N VAL A 257 -14.49 -12.69 -6.67
CA VAL A 257 -13.16 -12.14 -6.94
C VAL A 257 -13.27 -11.25 -8.17
N TRP A 258 -12.88 -10.00 -8.02
CA TRP A 258 -12.84 -8.99 -9.07
C TRP A 258 -11.40 -8.67 -9.41
N LEU A 259 -11.04 -8.68 -10.70
CA LEU A 259 -9.71 -8.30 -11.17
C LEU A 259 -9.80 -7.26 -12.28
N SER A 260 -8.85 -6.33 -12.32
CA SER A 260 -8.66 -5.36 -13.40
C SER A 260 -7.21 -5.42 -13.91
N PRO A 261 -6.99 -5.50 -15.24
CA PRO A 261 -5.64 -5.54 -15.82
C PRO A 261 -4.92 -4.20 -15.78
N GLN A 262 -5.68 -3.10 -15.64
CA GLN A 262 -5.12 -1.76 -15.48
C GLN A 262 -5.36 -1.26 -14.07
N PRO A 263 -4.46 -0.41 -13.57
CA PRO A 263 -4.57 0.04 -12.21
C PRO A 263 -5.80 0.95 -12.11
N PRO A 264 -6.44 0.98 -10.93
CA PRO A 264 -7.54 1.89 -10.59
C PRO A 264 -7.30 3.36 -10.99
N LEU A 265 -6.02 3.74 -11.18
CA LEU A 265 -5.47 5.08 -11.37
C LEU A 265 -5.84 5.77 -12.70
N THR A 266 -6.22 5.02 -13.73
CA THR A 266 -6.17 5.51 -15.13
C THR A 266 -7.47 6.10 -15.67
N ILE A 267 -8.48 6.36 -14.83
CA ILE A 267 -9.70 7.05 -15.28
C ILE A 267 -9.60 8.54 -14.96
N SER A 268 -9.04 9.30 -15.89
CA SER A 268 -9.13 10.76 -15.83
C SER A 268 -10.59 11.21 -15.92
N SER A 269 -10.95 12.27 -15.19
CA SER A 269 -12.17 13.09 -15.42
C SER A 269 -13.51 12.33 -15.38
N CYS A 270 -13.73 11.50 -14.36
CA CYS A 270 -14.98 10.72 -14.15
C CYS A 270 -15.42 9.87 -15.35
N GLY A 271 -14.52 9.59 -16.29
CA GLY A 271 -14.81 8.96 -17.57
C GLY A 271 -15.32 7.53 -17.44
N LYS A 272 -15.84 6.99 -18.55
CA LYS A 272 -16.15 5.55 -18.63
C LYS A 272 -14.86 4.77 -18.88
N PRO A 273 -14.65 3.63 -18.22
CA PRO A 273 -13.51 2.78 -18.51
C PRO A 273 -13.57 2.27 -19.95
N THR A 274 -12.41 2.23 -20.59
CA THR A 274 -12.22 1.55 -21.88
C THR A 274 -12.43 0.04 -21.73
N ALA A 275 -12.59 -0.68 -22.84
CA ALA A 275 -12.75 -2.14 -22.81
C ALA A 275 -11.55 -2.84 -22.16
N ALA A 276 -10.33 -2.32 -22.32
CA ALA A 276 -9.11 -2.85 -21.71
C ALA A 276 -9.03 -2.58 -20.20
N GLN A 277 -9.83 -1.65 -19.68
CA GLN A 277 -9.88 -1.28 -18.26
C GLN A 277 -11.01 -1.98 -17.51
N LYS A 278 -11.92 -2.68 -18.21
CA LYS A 278 -13.08 -3.26 -17.54
C LYS A 278 -12.66 -4.42 -16.64
N PRO A 279 -13.12 -4.43 -15.38
CA PRO A 279 -12.86 -5.55 -14.51
C PRO A 279 -13.62 -6.80 -14.96
N VAL A 280 -13.12 -7.95 -14.53
CA VAL A 280 -13.73 -9.27 -14.70
C VAL A 280 -13.99 -9.89 -13.33
N GLN A 281 -15.04 -10.70 -13.24
CA GLN A 281 -15.53 -11.25 -11.97
C GLN A 281 -15.70 -12.76 -12.06
N TRP A 282 -15.34 -13.44 -10.97
CA TRP A 282 -15.69 -14.83 -10.71
C TRP A 282 -16.47 -14.93 -9.40
N GLY A 283 -17.48 -15.79 -9.36
CA GLY A 283 -18.10 -16.27 -8.14
C GLY A 283 -17.51 -17.62 -7.73
N ILE A 284 -17.20 -17.81 -6.46
CA ILE A 284 -16.65 -19.04 -5.87
C ILE A 284 -17.60 -19.46 -4.75
N ARG A 285 -18.36 -20.53 -4.97
CA ARG A 285 -19.29 -21.03 -3.97
C ARG A 285 -18.55 -21.73 -2.83
N LEU A 286 -18.91 -21.41 -1.58
CA LEU A 286 -18.18 -21.90 -0.42
C LEU A 286 -18.48 -23.35 -0.02
N SER A 287 -19.66 -23.86 -0.38
CA SER A 287 -20.07 -25.23 -0.03
C SER A 287 -19.24 -26.30 -0.76
N ASP A 288 -18.86 -26.05 -2.02
CA ASP A 288 -18.15 -27.01 -2.87
C ASP A 288 -16.93 -26.44 -3.64
N GLY A 289 -16.63 -25.15 -3.52
CA GLY A 289 -15.51 -24.50 -4.22
C GLY A 289 -15.72 -24.30 -5.72
N ARG A 290 -16.94 -24.52 -6.24
CA ARG A 290 -17.21 -24.38 -7.67
C ARG A 290 -17.11 -22.91 -8.11
N VAL A 291 -16.46 -22.69 -9.24
CA VAL A 291 -16.25 -21.37 -9.84
C VAL A 291 -17.30 -21.10 -10.92
N PHE A 292 -17.87 -19.90 -10.90
CA PHE A 292 -18.87 -19.40 -11.83
C PHE A 292 -18.36 -18.11 -12.50
N PRO A 293 -18.50 -17.97 -13.82
CA PRO A 293 -18.21 -16.70 -14.48
C PRO A 293 -19.25 -15.65 -14.08
N GLY A 294 -18.79 -14.47 -13.71
CA GLY A 294 -19.62 -13.31 -13.40
C GLY A 294 -19.55 -12.24 -14.50
N PHE A 295 -19.46 -10.99 -14.08
CA PHE A 295 -19.23 -9.82 -14.94
C PHE A 295 -17.95 -9.92 -15.80
N GLY A 296 -17.96 -9.31 -16.98
CA GLY A 296 -16.74 -9.10 -17.78
C GLY A 296 -16.25 -10.31 -18.60
N PRO A 297 -17.15 -11.23 -18.99
CA PRO A 297 -16.87 -12.66 -19.27
C PRO A 297 -15.41 -13.11 -19.05
N PRO A 298 -15.04 -13.58 -17.84
CA PRO A 298 -13.68 -14.05 -17.61
C PRO A 298 -13.33 -15.23 -18.53
N LYS A 299 -12.15 -15.18 -19.16
CA LYS A 299 -11.70 -16.19 -20.12
C LYS A 299 -11.15 -17.46 -19.47
N GLN A 300 -10.66 -17.35 -18.25
CA GLN A 300 -10.01 -18.44 -17.52
C GLN A 300 -10.87 -18.85 -16.32
N THR A 301 -10.85 -20.12 -15.97
CA THR A 301 -11.46 -20.61 -14.71
C THR A 301 -10.41 -20.57 -13.61
N LEU A 302 -10.73 -19.98 -12.46
CA LEU A 302 -9.84 -19.97 -11.31
C LEU A 302 -9.65 -21.39 -10.78
N GLN A 303 -8.44 -21.71 -10.34
CA GLN A 303 -8.18 -22.95 -9.60
C GLN A 303 -8.38 -22.68 -8.12
N VAL A 304 -9.26 -23.45 -7.48
CA VAL A 304 -9.65 -23.24 -6.09
C VAL A 304 -9.43 -24.51 -5.30
N GLU A 305 -8.68 -24.40 -4.21
CA GLU A 305 -8.70 -25.37 -3.12
C GLU A 305 -9.48 -24.76 -1.94
N SER A 306 -10.26 -25.58 -1.23
CA SER A 306 -10.96 -25.16 -0.03
C SER A 306 -10.67 -26.08 1.14
N ALA A 307 -10.72 -25.51 2.34
CA ALA A 307 -10.63 -26.23 3.60
C ALA A 307 -11.52 -25.56 4.65
N TRP A 308 -11.86 -26.31 5.69
CA TRP A 308 -12.36 -25.71 6.92
C TRP A 308 -11.18 -25.29 7.78
N ALA A 309 -11.27 -24.14 8.43
CA ALA A 309 -10.37 -23.81 9.52
C ALA A 309 -10.45 -24.87 10.64
N PRO A 310 -9.41 -25.03 11.48
CA PRO A 310 -9.39 -26.05 12.54
C PRO A 310 -10.57 -25.98 13.51
N ASP A 311 -11.07 -24.77 13.80
CA ASP A 311 -12.24 -24.54 14.66
C ASP A 311 -13.59 -24.82 13.96
N ARG A 312 -13.57 -25.07 12.66
CA ARG A 312 -14.71 -25.25 11.76
C ARG A 312 -15.70 -24.08 11.74
N ARG A 313 -15.24 -22.88 12.10
CA ARG A 313 -16.04 -21.64 12.03
C ARG A 313 -15.72 -20.79 10.82
N ALA A 314 -14.70 -21.17 10.04
CA ALA A 314 -14.29 -20.45 8.86
C ALA A 314 -14.05 -21.38 7.67
N ARG A 315 -14.33 -20.88 6.47
CA ARG A 315 -13.90 -21.45 5.19
C ARG A 315 -12.62 -20.77 4.76
N LEU A 316 -11.62 -21.59 4.46
CA LEU A 316 -10.34 -21.17 3.92
C LEU A 316 -10.33 -21.49 2.44
N LEU A 317 -9.99 -20.51 1.60
CA LEU A 317 -9.83 -20.70 0.16
C LEU A 317 -8.39 -20.36 -0.24
N LYS A 318 -7.81 -21.20 -1.09
CA LYS A 318 -6.60 -20.89 -1.85
C LYS A 318 -6.96 -20.83 -3.33
N VAL A 319 -6.79 -19.65 -3.92
CA VAL A 319 -7.24 -19.33 -5.27
C VAL A 319 -6.03 -18.93 -6.11
N LYS A 320 -5.77 -19.66 -7.19
CA LYS A 320 -4.78 -19.24 -8.20
C LYS A 320 -5.44 -18.27 -9.17
N LEU A 321 -4.95 -17.05 -9.20
CA LEU A 321 -5.44 -15.98 -10.07
C LEU A 321 -4.75 -16.04 -11.45
N PRO A 322 -5.40 -15.52 -12.51
CA PRO A 322 -4.69 -15.20 -13.74
C PRO A 322 -3.63 -14.14 -13.48
N PRO A 323 -2.52 -14.14 -14.23
CA PRO A 323 -1.51 -13.09 -14.14
C PRO A 323 -2.04 -11.76 -14.72
N ASP A 324 -1.21 -10.73 -14.67
CA ASP A 324 -1.42 -9.43 -15.35
C ASP A 324 -2.65 -8.65 -14.83
N PHE A 325 -2.76 -8.52 -13.51
CA PHE A 325 -3.73 -7.63 -12.87
C PHE A 325 -3.02 -6.59 -11.98
N GLU A 326 -3.62 -5.40 -11.90
CA GLU A 326 -3.12 -4.29 -11.07
C GLU A 326 -4.17 -3.80 -10.05
N GLY A 327 -5.41 -4.27 -10.18
CA GLY A 327 -6.50 -4.05 -9.23
C GLY A 327 -7.20 -5.34 -8.88
N ILE A 328 -7.50 -5.52 -7.60
CA ILE A 328 -8.18 -6.70 -7.06
C ILE A 328 -9.18 -6.31 -5.99
N THR A 329 -10.31 -7.00 -5.90
CA THR A 329 -11.22 -6.92 -4.74
C THR A 329 -11.78 -8.30 -4.47
N ALA A 330 -11.89 -8.64 -3.20
CA ALA A 330 -12.65 -9.81 -2.75
C ALA A 330 -13.95 -9.32 -2.09
N VAL A 331 -15.05 -10.02 -2.38
CA VAL A 331 -16.36 -9.75 -1.79
C VAL A 331 -16.93 -11.04 -1.26
N TYR A 332 -17.33 -11.09 -0.01
CA TYR A 332 -18.10 -12.17 0.55
C TYR A 332 -19.59 -11.84 0.48
N SER A 333 -20.39 -12.76 -0.03
CA SER A 333 -21.86 -12.69 -0.02
C SER A 333 -22.40 -13.73 0.95
N ASP A 334 -23.08 -13.26 1.98
CA ASP A 334 -23.79 -14.07 2.99
C ASP A 334 -25.26 -14.21 2.57
N SER A 335 -25.72 -15.46 2.53
CA SER A 335 -27.07 -15.86 2.20
C SER A 335 -27.67 -16.74 3.31
N ASP A 336 -27.82 -16.21 4.52
CA ASP A 336 -28.52 -16.84 5.67
C ASP A 336 -29.76 -17.70 5.32
N THR A 337 -30.56 -17.27 4.33
CA THR A 337 -31.80 -17.98 3.93
C THR A 337 -31.68 -18.91 2.73
N GLY A 338 -30.54 -18.91 2.02
CA GLY A 338 -30.34 -19.69 0.78
C GLY A 338 -31.24 -19.25 -0.38
N LYS A 339 -31.82 -18.04 -0.32
CA LYS A 339 -32.82 -17.55 -1.29
C LYS A 339 -32.39 -16.31 -2.05
N LYS A 340 -31.50 -15.51 -1.48
CA LYS A 340 -31.02 -14.25 -2.03
C LYS A 340 -29.77 -13.82 -1.25
N GLN A 341 -28.95 -12.97 -1.87
CA GLN A 341 -27.89 -12.25 -1.17
C GLN A 341 -28.51 -11.34 -0.11
N GLU A 342 -28.21 -11.58 1.16
CA GLU A 342 -28.71 -10.74 2.26
C GLU A 342 -27.73 -9.62 2.55
N LYS A 343 -26.44 -9.95 2.55
CA LYS A 343 -25.34 -9.07 2.93
C LYS A 343 -24.14 -9.31 2.02
N MET A 344 -23.38 -8.25 1.77
CA MET A 344 -22.11 -8.36 1.05
C MET A 344 -21.04 -7.54 1.76
N ILE A 345 -19.90 -8.17 2.06
CA ILE A 345 -18.76 -7.59 2.76
C ILE A 345 -17.55 -7.65 1.84
N ALA A 346 -16.90 -6.52 1.59
CA ALA A 346 -15.86 -6.40 0.58
C ALA A 346 -14.60 -5.71 1.11
N THR A 347 -13.47 -5.97 0.44
CA THR A 347 -12.20 -5.26 0.68
C THR A 347 -12.19 -3.84 0.12
N SER A 348 -13.15 -3.49 -0.74
CA SER A 348 -13.44 -2.12 -1.23
C SER A 348 -14.92 -1.97 -1.64
N ARG A 349 -15.42 -0.75 -1.85
CA ARG A 349 -16.77 -0.49 -2.40
C ARG A 349 -16.78 -0.74 -3.91
N VAL A 350 -16.64 -2.00 -4.29
CA VAL A 350 -16.69 -2.41 -5.70
C VAL A 350 -17.94 -1.86 -6.40
N LYS A 351 -17.74 -1.30 -7.60
CA LYS A 351 -18.83 -0.92 -8.51
C LYS A 351 -18.67 -1.64 -9.83
N PHE A 352 -19.79 -2.14 -10.34
CA PHE A 352 -19.83 -2.88 -11.60
C PHE A 352 -19.16 -2.13 -12.74
N GLY A 353 -18.14 -2.76 -13.31
CA GLY A 353 -17.42 -2.24 -14.46
C GLY A 353 -16.52 -1.04 -14.17
N ARG A 354 -16.24 -0.69 -12.91
CA ARG A 354 -15.44 0.49 -12.50
C ARG A 354 -14.11 0.05 -11.87
N PRO A 355 -13.00 0.01 -12.64
CA PRO A 355 -11.70 -0.45 -12.13
C PRO A 355 -11.15 0.41 -11.00
N GLU A 356 -11.50 1.69 -10.97
CA GLU A 356 -11.07 2.64 -9.93
C GLU A 356 -11.61 2.30 -8.53
N THR A 357 -12.57 1.38 -8.44
CA THR A 357 -13.16 0.92 -7.17
C THR A 357 -12.51 -0.36 -6.64
N LEU A 358 -11.57 -0.96 -7.38
CA LEU A 358 -10.82 -2.11 -6.91
C LEU A 358 -9.61 -1.68 -6.07
N ASN A 359 -9.20 -2.53 -5.12
CA ASN A 359 -8.00 -2.28 -4.33
C ASN A 359 -6.76 -2.30 -5.25
N PRO A 360 -5.93 -1.24 -5.27
CA PRO A 360 -4.64 -1.29 -5.93
C PRO A 360 -3.70 -2.23 -5.18
N LEU A 361 -2.75 -2.85 -5.86
CA LEU A 361 -1.69 -3.62 -5.20
C LEU A 361 -0.74 -2.70 -4.43
N SER A 362 -0.26 -3.17 -3.28
CA SER A 362 0.65 -2.41 -2.41
C SER A 362 1.91 -1.95 -3.18
N PRO A 363 2.46 -0.75 -2.89
CA PRO A 363 3.64 -0.24 -3.59
C PRO A 363 4.96 -0.91 -3.17
N THR A 364 4.91 -1.94 -2.32
CA THR A 364 6.09 -2.64 -1.81
C THR A 364 6.32 -3.96 -2.52
N SER A 365 7.59 -4.33 -2.67
CA SER A 365 7.95 -5.68 -3.13
C SER A 365 7.44 -6.74 -2.14
N PRO A 366 7.01 -7.92 -2.62
CA PRO A 366 6.65 -9.05 -1.74
C PRO A 366 7.78 -9.45 -0.79
N ASP A 367 9.04 -9.22 -1.15
CA ASP A 367 10.20 -9.52 -0.31
C ASP A 367 10.25 -8.67 0.97
N ASP A 368 9.66 -7.47 0.92
CA ASP A 368 9.56 -6.55 2.05
C ASP A 368 8.39 -6.90 2.96
N ALA A 369 7.37 -7.59 2.45
CA ALA A 369 6.16 -7.96 3.17
C ALA A 369 6.15 -9.47 3.47
N ARG A 370 6.86 -9.88 4.53
CA ARG A 370 6.95 -11.28 4.93
C ARG A 370 5.92 -11.62 6.00
N CYS A 371 5.21 -12.71 5.79
CA CYS A 371 4.21 -13.24 6.70
C CYS A 371 4.63 -14.64 7.19
N ALA A 372 4.41 -14.90 8.47
CA ALA A 372 4.66 -16.20 9.08
C ALA A 372 3.51 -16.59 10.01
N VAL A 373 3.33 -17.88 10.23
CA VAL A 373 2.35 -18.37 11.20
C VAL A 373 2.88 -18.15 12.61
N LYS A 374 2.16 -17.40 13.42
CA LYS A 374 2.40 -17.18 14.84
C LYS A 374 1.10 -17.43 15.59
N ASP A 375 1.15 -18.27 16.63
CA ASP A 375 -0.01 -18.61 17.45
C ASP A 375 -1.23 -19.09 16.62
N GLY A 376 -0.96 -19.83 15.54
CA GLY A 376 -1.99 -20.37 14.64
C GLY A 376 -2.59 -19.35 13.66
N GLN A 377 -2.03 -18.15 13.55
CA GLN A 377 -2.49 -17.10 12.64
C GLN A 377 -1.37 -16.56 11.78
N LEU A 378 -1.69 -16.17 10.55
CA LEU A 378 -0.75 -15.45 9.70
C LEU A 378 -0.49 -14.06 10.29
N SER A 379 0.78 -13.75 10.53
CA SER A 379 1.20 -12.50 11.17
C SER A 379 2.39 -11.91 10.44
N LEU A 380 2.46 -10.58 10.45
CA LEU A 380 3.56 -9.85 9.85
C LEU A 380 4.87 -10.13 10.59
N VAL A 381 5.87 -10.54 9.82
CA VAL A 381 7.25 -10.60 10.29
C VAL A 381 7.81 -9.19 10.17
N PRO A 382 8.27 -8.56 11.28
CA PRO A 382 8.88 -7.25 11.22
C PRO A 382 10.02 -7.23 10.21
N ALA A 383 10.06 -6.21 9.36
CA ALA A 383 11.14 -6.04 8.40
C ALA A 383 12.48 -6.02 9.16
N PRO A 384 13.54 -6.65 8.60
CA PRO A 384 14.86 -6.55 9.19
C PRO A 384 15.30 -5.08 9.24
N GLU A 385 16.17 -4.78 10.20
CA GLU A 385 16.82 -3.47 10.23
C GLU A 385 17.58 -3.23 8.92
N LEU A 386 17.39 -2.06 8.32
CA LEU A 386 18.09 -1.66 7.10
C LEU A 386 19.59 -1.60 7.37
N GLN A 387 20.35 -2.32 6.55
CA GLN A 387 21.80 -2.32 6.56
C GLN A 387 22.27 -1.90 5.17
N LEU A 388 22.75 -0.66 5.08
CA LEU A 388 23.30 -0.13 3.84
C LEU A 388 24.82 0.02 3.96
N PRO A 389 25.55 -0.12 2.84
CA PRO A 389 26.95 0.27 2.77
C PRO A 389 27.21 1.69 3.33
N PRO A 390 28.37 1.92 3.95
CA PRO A 390 28.75 3.25 4.39
C PRO A 390 28.64 4.29 3.27
N GLY A 391 28.00 5.42 3.55
CA GLY A 391 27.82 6.50 2.59
C GLY A 391 26.69 6.29 1.57
N GLN A 392 25.90 5.22 1.65
CA GLN A 392 24.65 5.10 0.90
C GLN A 392 23.47 5.59 1.76
N ALA A 393 22.60 6.42 1.19
CA ALA A 393 21.46 7.00 1.89
C ALA A 393 20.34 5.97 2.06
N VAL A 394 19.68 5.98 3.23
CA VAL A 394 18.48 5.17 3.50
C VAL A 394 17.30 5.65 2.67
N LEU A 395 17.13 6.96 2.54
CA LEU A 395 16.19 7.59 1.63
C LEU A 395 16.93 7.97 0.36
N PRO A 396 16.87 7.16 -0.71
CA PRO A 396 17.39 7.60 -1.99
C PRO A 396 16.58 8.82 -2.45
N PRO A 397 17.20 9.85 -3.02
CA PRO A 397 16.47 10.85 -3.77
C PRO A 397 15.84 10.16 -4.98
N GLU A 398 14.57 10.46 -5.25
CA GLU A 398 13.93 9.96 -6.46
C GLU A 398 14.35 10.81 -7.67
N PRO A 399 14.41 10.19 -8.86
CA PRO A 399 14.90 10.82 -10.09
C PRO A 399 14.02 11.96 -10.62
#